data_AF-A0A951UQ24-F1
#
_entry.id   AF-A0A951UQ24-F1
#
_cell.length_a   1.000
_cell.length_b   1.000
_cell.length_c   1.000
_cell.angle_alpha   90.00
_cell.angle_beta   90.00
_cell.angle_gamma   90.00
#
_symmetry.space_group_name_H-M   'P 1'
#
loop_
_entity.id
_entity.type
_entity.pdbx_description
1 polymer ?
#
loop_
_entity_poly.entity_id
_entity_poly.type
_entity_poly.pdbx_seq_one_letter_code
_entity_poly.pdbx_strand_id
1 'polypeptide(L)'
;MQTNNPHLIRAECSLFGLSVGDAFGDCFFLHPDVAESMIAARAIPSSPWYYTDDTQMALSVVLTLQEFGEINQESLVQSFVQLYDQERKYGAAMHGFMARIKDGISWQEVASSLFQGQGSYGNGGAMRVAPVGAYFADDIDMVVSQAKASAEVTHTHPEAIAGAIAVAVAAAFASRLQNSLPSKAEFLNLLLPYVPESEVSSKIVLARDLSPNITVDSAASILGNGSFVSAQDTIPFALWCAAQHLNSYEEALWLTVSGLGDRDTTCAIVGGIVALSAGVESIPQEWLQAREAVFINNKL
;
A
#
# COMPACT_ATOMS: atom_id res chain seq x y z
N MET A 1 2.95 -22.03 18.64
CA MET A 1 1.65 -22.43 18.09
C MET A 1 1.55 -21.81 16.71
N GLN A 2 1.32 -22.61 15.67
CA GLN A 2 0.94 -22.05 14.36
C GLN A 2 -0.29 -21.18 14.58
N THR A 3 -0.23 -19.93 14.13
CA THR A 3 -1.35 -19.01 14.12
C THR A 3 -2.36 -19.54 13.12
N ASN A 4 -3.25 -20.45 13.55
CA ASN A 4 -4.44 -20.87 12.80
C ASN A 4 -5.49 -19.74 12.72
N ASN A 5 -5.08 -18.48 12.83
CA ASN A 5 -5.95 -17.33 12.70
C ASN A 5 -6.07 -16.98 11.21
N PRO A 6 -7.19 -17.28 10.53
CA PRO A 6 -7.34 -17.00 9.11
C PRO A 6 -7.22 -15.49 8.78
N HIS A 7 -7.58 -14.61 9.72
CA HIS A 7 -7.45 -13.16 9.53
C HIS A 7 -5.97 -12.77 9.44
N LEU A 8 -5.15 -13.34 10.33
CA LEU A 8 -3.72 -13.07 10.33
C LEU A 8 -3.04 -13.65 9.09
N ILE A 9 -3.42 -14.86 8.64
CA ILE A 9 -2.89 -15.45 7.41
C ILE A 9 -3.15 -14.53 6.19
N ARG A 10 -4.34 -13.94 6.09
CA ARG A 10 -4.64 -12.96 5.03
C ARG A 10 -3.77 -11.70 5.16
N ALA A 11 -3.61 -11.16 6.36
CA ALA A 11 -2.76 -9.99 6.59
C ALA A 11 -1.28 -10.25 6.26
N GLU A 12 -0.76 -11.42 6.65
CA GLU A 12 0.60 -11.87 6.33
C GLU A 12 0.79 -12.06 4.82
N CYS A 13 -0.19 -12.66 4.13
CA CYS A 13 -0.21 -12.77 2.67
C CYS A 13 -0.12 -11.39 1.99
N SER A 14 -0.95 -10.43 2.45
CA SER A 14 -0.92 -9.05 1.95
C SER A 14 0.42 -8.37 2.22
N LEU A 15 0.98 -8.49 3.43
CA LEU A 15 2.30 -7.92 3.75
C LEU A 15 3.41 -8.53 2.88
N PHE A 16 3.35 -9.83 2.63
CA PHE A 16 4.34 -10.51 1.81
C PHE A 16 4.31 -10.02 0.35
N GLY A 17 3.11 -9.87 -0.22
CA GLY A 17 2.92 -9.24 -1.52
C GLY A 17 3.31 -7.77 -1.55
N LEU A 18 2.95 -7.00 -0.53
CA LEU A 18 3.31 -5.58 -0.41
C LEU A 18 4.81 -5.38 -0.43
N SER A 19 5.54 -6.17 0.34
CA SER A 19 6.98 -6.00 0.51
C SER A 19 7.83 -6.42 -0.69
N VAL A 20 7.34 -7.36 -1.50
CA VAL A 20 7.96 -7.62 -2.81
C VAL A 20 7.69 -6.44 -3.75
N GLY A 21 6.48 -5.87 -3.72
CA GLY A 21 6.10 -4.72 -4.54
C GLY A 21 6.92 -3.48 -4.24
N ASP A 22 7.03 -3.13 -2.97
CA ASP A 22 7.89 -2.08 -2.43
C ASP A 22 9.34 -2.22 -2.97
N ALA A 23 10.02 -3.32 -2.62
CA ALA A 23 11.42 -3.50 -2.96
C ALA A 23 11.66 -3.58 -4.48
N PHE A 24 10.71 -4.16 -5.23
CA PHE A 24 10.74 -4.17 -6.69
C PHE A 24 10.63 -2.75 -7.25
N GLY A 25 9.64 -1.97 -6.80
CA GLY A 25 9.43 -0.60 -7.26
C GLY A 25 10.62 0.32 -6.96
N ASP A 26 11.23 0.15 -5.78
CA ASP A 26 12.40 0.92 -5.35
C ASP A 26 13.62 0.76 -6.27
N CYS A 27 13.75 -0.41 -6.91
CA CYS A 27 14.83 -0.69 -7.86
C CYS A 27 14.78 0.19 -9.13
N PHE A 28 13.66 0.87 -9.40
CA PHE A 28 13.45 1.68 -10.60
C PHE A 28 13.53 3.19 -10.36
N PHE A 29 14.04 3.63 -9.20
CA PHE A 29 14.49 5.03 -9.00
C PHE A 29 15.83 5.29 -9.70
N LEU A 30 15.82 5.12 -11.02
CA LEU A 30 16.94 5.35 -11.93
C LEU A 30 16.66 6.58 -12.80
N HIS A 31 17.64 6.97 -13.63
CA HIS A 31 17.39 7.94 -14.69
C HIS A 31 16.22 7.45 -15.58
N PRO A 32 15.25 8.31 -15.96
CA PRO A 32 14.04 7.88 -16.68
C PRO A 32 14.29 6.97 -17.88
N ASP A 33 15.19 7.37 -18.80
CA ASP A 33 15.53 6.55 -19.99
C ASP A 33 16.05 5.14 -19.64
N VAL A 34 16.77 5.01 -18.53
CA VAL A 34 17.30 3.71 -18.07
C VAL A 34 16.17 2.88 -17.49
N ALA A 35 15.34 3.49 -16.62
CA ALA A 35 14.18 2.82 -16.04
C ALA A 35 13.23 2.34 -17.15
N GLU A 36 12.86 3.20 -18.08
CA GLU A 36 11.97 2.88 -19.21
C GLU A 36 12.54 1.75 -20.08
N SER A 37 13.83 1.79 -20.40
CA SER A 37 14.50 0.73 -21.16
C SER A 37 14.48 -0.61 -20.43
N MET A 38 14.76 -0.61 -19.13
CA MET A 38 14.70 -1.82 -18.29
C MET A 38 13.28 -2.37 -18.19
N ILE A 39 12.28 -1.50 -17.98
CA ILE A 39 10.87 -1.87 -17.88
C ILE A 39 10.37 -2.44 -19.21
N ALA A 40 10.69 -1.80 -20.34
CA ALA A 40 10.32 -2.28 -21.66
C ALA A 40 10.93 -3.65 -21.98
N ALA A 41 12.14 -3.92 -21.51
CA ALA A 41 12.81 -5.21 -21.63
C ALA A 41 12.40 -6.23 -20.56
N ARG A 42 11.58 -5.83 -19.57
CA ARG A 42 11.31 -6.59 -18.33
C ARG A 42 12.60 -7.12 -17.68
N ALA A 43 13.63 -6.28 -17.66
CA ALA A 43 14.94 -6.61 -17.12
C ALA A 43 14.87 -6.67 -15.58
N ILE A 44 15.11 -7.85 -15.02
CA ILE A 44 15.10 -8.08 -13.57
C ILE A 44 16.27 -7.32 -12.91
N PRO A 45 16.01 -6.43 -11.93
CA PRO A 45 17.07 -5.71 -11.23
C PRO A 45 18.01 -6.64 -10.46
N SER A 46 19.27 -6.24 -10.28
CA SER A 46 20.24 -7.04 -9.51
C SER A 46 19.85 -7.13 -8.04
N SER A 47 19.88 -8.34 -7.47
CA SER A 47 19.72 -8.57 -6.03
C SER A 47 20.91 -8.02 -5.21
N PRO A 48 20.73 -7.71 -3.92
CA PRO A 48 19.47 -7.76 -3.16
C PRO A 48 18.59 -6.52 -3.38
N TRP A 49 17.27 -6.69 -3.28
CA TRP A 49 16.28 -5.61 -3.27
C TRP A 49 15.87 -5.34 -1.82
N TYR A 50 16.18 -4.14 -1.33
CA TYR A 50 15.80 -3.74 0.03
C TYR A 50 14.42 -3.09 0.00
N TYR A 51 13.59 -3.39 0.99
CA TYR A 51 12.30 -2.73 1.14
C TYR A 51 12.46 -1.34 1.81
N THR A 52 11.49 -0.45 1.66
CA THR A 52 11.50 0.92 2.18
C THR A 52 10.61 1.09 3.43
N ASP A 53 10.21 2.32 3.75
CA ASP A 53 9.30 2.62 4.84
C ASP A 53 7.91 2.05 4.63
N ASP A 54 7.49 1.81 3.39
CA ASP A 54 6.26 1.13 3.01
C ASP A 54 6.12 -0.20 3.74
N THR A 55 7.08 -1.11 3.53
CA THR A 55 7.12 -2.41 4.22
C THR A 55 7.37 -2.27 5.71
N GLN A 56 8.29 -1.37 6.11
CA GLN A 56 8.65 -1.21 7.52
C GLN A 56 7.44 -0.78 8.37
N MET A 57 6.60 0.12 7.84
CA MET A 57 5.36 0.55 8.48
C MET A 57 4.24 -0.50 8.33
N ALA A 58 4.13 -1.20 7.20
CA ALA A 58 3.18 -2.30 7.04
C ALA A 58 3.45 -3.46 8.02
N LEU A 59 4.72 -3.74 8.31
CA LEU A 59 5.11 -4.72 9.33
C LEU A 59 4.58 -4.32 10.72
N SER A 60 4.70 -3.05 11.10
CA SER A 60 4.13 -2.54 12.37
C SER A 60 2.61 -2.70 12.44
N VAL A 61 1.92 -2.52 11.31
CA VAL A 61 0.47 -2.77 11.21
C VAL A 61 0.15 -4.23 11.49
N VAL A 62 0.85 -5.17 10.84
CA VAL A 62 0.61 -6.62 11.05
C VAL A 62 0.94 -7.05 12.48
N LEU A 63 2.03 -6.56 13.07
CA LEU A 63 2.38 -6.86 14.46
C LEU A 63 1.30 -6.36 15.43
N THR A 64 0.75 -5.16 15.19
CA THR A 64 -0.35 -4.62 16.00
C THR A 64 -1.61 -5.51 15.87
N LEU A 65 -1.98 -5.91 14.65
CA LEU A 65 -3.13 -6.79 14.41
C LEU A 65 -2.93 -8.18 15.04
N GLN A 66 -1.69 -8.69 15.03
CA GLN A 66 -1.35 -9.96 15.65
C GLN A 66 -1.51 -9.92 17.16
N GLU A 67 -1.07 -8.84 17.81
CA GLU A 67 -1.10 -8.71 19.27
C GLU A 67 -2.49 -8.34 19.80
N PHE A 68 -3.17 -7.40 19.15
CA PHE A 68 -4.39 -6.79 19.67
C PHE A 68 -5.67 -7.27 18.97
N GLY A 69 -5.57 -7.88 17.79
CA GLY A 69 -6.73 -8.25 16.97
C GLY A 69 -7.45 -7.05 16.34
N GLU A 70 -6.91 -5.84 16.54
CA GLU A 70 -7.39 -4.55 16.03
C GLU A 70 -6.24 -3.55 15.95
N ILE A 71 -6.49 -2.41 15.30
CA ILE A 71 -5.59 -1.27 15.29
C ILE A 71 -5.71 -0.53 16.62
N ASN A 72 -4.87 -0.94 17.56
CA ASN A 72 -4.58 -0.14 18.74
C ASN A 72 -3.64 1.01 18.35
N GLN A 73 -4.15 2.24 18.29
CA GLN A 73 -3.40 3.41 17.79
C GLN A 73 -2.13 3.71 18.60
N GLU A 74 -2.19 3.57 19.93
CA GLU A 74 -1.01 3.78 20.77
C GLU A 74 0.07 2.73 20.51
N SER A 75 -0.31 1.44 20.50
CA SER A 75 0.63 0.36 20.21
C SER A 75 1.21 0.46 18.80
N LEU A 76 0.40 0.87 17.81
CA LEU A 76 0.85 1.08 16.44
C LEU A 76 1.92 2.18 16.35
N VAL A 77 1.72 3.30 17.04
CA VAL A 77 2.71 4.39 17.10
C VAL A 77 3.99 3.92 17.79
N GLN A 78 3.88 3.18 18.90
CA GLN A 78 5.05 2.63 19.57
C GLN A 78 5.81 1.64 18.67
N SER A 79 5.08 0.80 17.92
CA SER A 79 5.69 -0.10 16.93
C SER A 79 6.41 0.68 15.83
N PHE A 80 5.83 1.76 15.31
CA PHE A 80 6.51 2.62 14.33
C PHE A 80 7.80 3.20 14.88
N VAL A 81 7.82 3.65 16.14
CA VAL A 81 9.02 4.21 16.77
C VAL A 81 10.07 3.14 17.04
N GLN A 82 9.65 1.95 17.48
CA GLN A 82 10.53 0.83 17.80
C GLN A 82 11.20 0.26 16.55
N LEU A 83 10.45 0.14 15.44
CA LEU A 83 10.92 -0.40 14.18
C LEU A 83 11.46 0.67 13.23
N TYR A 84 11.51 1.93 13.65
CA TYR A 84 12.01 3.02 12.84
C TYR A 84 13.49 2.82 12.50
N ASP A 85 13.77 2.82 11.20
CA ASP A 85 15.10 2.77 10.63
C ASP A 85 15.26 3.94 9.63
N GLN A 86 16.23 4.82 9.90
CA GLN A 86 16.47 6.01 9.10
C GLN A 86 16.93 5.69 7.67
N GLU A 87 17.44 4.48 7.41
CA GLU A 87 17.90 4.06 6.09
C GLU A 87 16.75 3.66 5.17
N ARG A 88 15.52 3.50 5.70
CA ARG A 88 14.32 3.08 4.98
C ARG A 88 13.58 4.20 4.26
N LYS A 89 14.25 5.31 3.92
CA LYS A 89 13.72 6.35 3.00
C LYS A 89 12.44 7.10 3.42
N TYR A 90 12.06 7.03 4.71
CA TYR A 90 10.96 7.81 5.28
C TYR A 90 10.95 9.28 4.83
N GLY A 91 9.76 9.81 4.55
CA GLY A 91 9.57 11.24 4.29
C GLY A 91 10.00 12.13 5.46
N ALA A 92 10.47 13.35 5.17
CA ALA A 92 11.04 14.26 6.16
C ALA A 92 10.12 14.55 7.37
N ALA A 93 8.80 14.62 7.15
CA ALA A 93 7.83 14.81 8.22
C ALA A 93 7.82 13.63 9.22
N MET A 94 8.05 12.41 8.73
CA MET A 94 8.09 11.21 9.57
C MET A 94 9.32 11.17 10.48
N HIS A 95 10.48 11.65 10.02
CA HIS A 95 11.66 11.78 10.90
C HIS A 95 11.36 12.67 12.11
N GLY A 96 10.73 13.83 11.87
CA GLY A 96 10.30 14.74 12.93
C GLY A 96 9.20 14.15 13.82
N PHE A 97 8.27 13.38 13.23
CA PHE A 97 7.25 12.65 13.97
C PHE A 97 7.90 11.67 14.97
N MET A 98 8.77 10.77 14.50
CA MET A 98 9.41 9.76 15.36
C MET A 98 10.23 10.40 16.49
N ALA A 99 10.97 11.47 16.20
CA ALA A 99 11.75 12.19 17.20
C ALA A 99 10.86 12.75 18.33
N ARG A 100 9.74 13.38 17.98
CA ARG A 100 8.80 13.96 18.96
C ARG A 100 8.10 12.92 19.82
N ILE A 101 7.76 11.76 19.26
CA ILE A 101 7.22 10.65 20.05
C ILE A 101 8.28 10.11 21.01
N LYS A 102 9.54 9.97 20.58
CA LYS A 102 10.66 9.56 21.45
C LYS A 102 10.89 10.54 22.61
N ASP A 103 10.63 11.83 22.39
CA ASP A 103 10.67 12.87 23.42
C ASP A 103 9.45 12.86 24.37
N GLY A 104 8.51 11.92 24.19
CA GLY A 104 7.36 11.71 25.07
C GLY A 104 6.12 12.55 24.70
N ILE A 105 6.10 13.18 23.53
CA ILE A 105 4.94 13.92 23.05
C ILE A 105 3.89 12.93 22.54
N SER A 106 2.62 13.13 22.89
CA SER A 106 1.51 12.29 22.41
C SER A 106 1.36 12.36 20.88
N TRP A 107 1.03 11.25 20.24
CA TRP A 107 0.91 11.23 18.78
C TRP A 107 -0.23 12.10 18.28
N GLN A 108 -1.29 12.27 19.07
CA GLN A 108 -2.43 13.13 18.76
C GLN A 108 -1.95 14.57 18.57
N GLU A 109 -1.11 15.07 19.48
CA GLU A 109 -0.51 16.40 19.39
C GLU A 109 0.46 16.53 18.21
N VAL A 110 1.30 15.50 17.98
CA VAL A 110 2.24 15.52 16.85
C VAL A 110 1.46 15.55 15.54
N ALA A 111 0.56 14.59 15.30
CA ALA A 111 -0.23 14.46 14.08
C ALA A 111 -1.11 15.69 13.82
N SER A 112 -1.76 16.25 14.85
CA SER A 112 -2.59 17.45 14.71
C SER A 112 -1.78 18.72 14.45
N SER A 113 -0.47 18.72 14.67
CA SER A 113 0.40 19.88 14.41
C SER A 113 1.11 19.82 13.05
N LEU A 114 1.07 18.66 12.37
CA LEU A 114 1.68 18.50 11.05
C LEU A 114 1.03 19.43 10.03
N PHE A 115 1.85 19.99 9.13
CA PHE A 115 1.42 20.89 8.05
C PHE A 115 0.56 22.06 8.54
N GLN A 116 0.99 22.74 9.61
CA GLN A 116 0.28 23.87 10.22
C GLN A 116 -1.15 23.52 10.67
N GLY A 117 -1.36 22.27 11.07
CA GLY A 117 -2.64 21.75 11.53
C GLY A 117 -3.60 21.31 10.44
N GLN A 118 -3.19 21.33 9.17
CA GLN A 118 -3.99 20.79 8.07
C GLN A 118 -3.92 19.25 8.02
N GLY A 119 -2.89 18.65 8.62
CA GLY A 119 -2.62 17.22 8.52
C GLY A 119 -1.94 16.84 7.22
N SER A 120 -1.27 15.67 7.22
CA SER A 120 -0.65 15.13 6.01
C SER A 120 -1.71 14.57 5.05
N TYR A 121 -1.74 15.06 3.81
CA TYR A 121 -2.50 14.45 2.70
C TYR A 121 -1.69 13.38 1.95
N GLY A 122 -0.51 13.04 2.45
CA GLY A 122 0.39 12.07 1.83
C GLY A 122 -0.21 10.67 1.68
N ASN A 123 0.41 9.88 0.82
CA ASN A 123 0.02 8.48 0.55
C ASN A 123 0.52 7.49 1.63
N GLY A 124 1.34 7.92 2.60
CA GLY A 124 1.96 7.02 3.58
C GLY A 124 1.01 6.32 4.56
N GLY A 125 -0.24 6.79 4.67
CA GLY A 125 -1.31 6.03 5.32
C GLY A 125 -1.79 4.86 4.47
N ALA A 126 -1.90 5.05 3.15
CA ALA A 126 -2.40 4.06 2.20
C ALA A 126 -1.35 3.01 1.83
N MET A 127 -0.06 3.38 1.81
CA MET A 127 1.03 2.47 1.42
C MET A 127 1.14 1.22 2.31
N ARG A 128 0.68 1.33 3.57
CA ARG A 128 0.83 0.31 4.61
C ARG A 128 -0.46 -0.42 5.00
N VAL A 129 -1.60 -0.09 4.39
CA VAL A 129 -2.93 -0.43 4.93
C VAL A 129 -3.57 -1.67 4.32
N ALA A 130 -3.05 -2.19 3.20
CA ALA A 130 -3.59 -3.40 2.57
C ALA A 130 -3.72 -4.60 3.56
N PRO A 131 -2.77 -4.85 4.48
CA PRO A 131 -2.93 -5.88 5.51
C PRO A 131 -4.11 -5.68 6.46
N VAL A 132 -4.52 -4.43 6.75
CA VAL A 132 -5.73 -4.14 7.54
C VAL A 132 -6.97 -4.62 6.81
N GLY A 133 -7.06 -4.28 5.52
CA GLY A 133 -8.14 -4.72 4.64
C GLY A 133 -8.24 -6.24 4.58
N ALA A 134 -7.10 -6.91 4.42
CA ALA A 134 -7.01 -8.37 4.40
C ALA A 134 -7.41 -9.02 5.73
N TYR A 135 -7.02 -8.43 6.87
CA TYR A 135 -7.35 -8.97 8.19
C TYR A 135 -8.86 -8.96 8.44
N PHE A 136 -9.50 -7.81 8.24
CA PHE A 136 -10.92 -7.59 8.46
C PHE A 136 -11.78 -7.93 7.26
N ALA A 137 -11.25 -8.68 6.30
CA ALA A 137 -11.94 -8.98 5.06
C ALA A 137 -13.20 -9.82 5.22
N ASP A 138 -13.80 -10.01 6.39
CA ASP A 138 -15.16 -10.56 6.54
C ASP A 138 -16.19 -9.48 6.94
N ASP A 139 -15.74 -8.28 7.30
CA ASP A 139 -16.56 -7.17 7.77
C ASP A 139 -16.03 -5.85 7.19
N ILE A 140 -16.71 -5.31 6.17
CA ILE A 140 -16.24 -4.10 5.47
C ILE A 140 -16.36 -2.85 6.36
N ASP A 141 -17.31 -2.80 7.29
CA ASP A 141 -17.42 -1.66 8.21
C ASP A 141 -16.22 -1.64 9.17
N MET A 142 -15.74 -2.83 9.59
CA MET A 142 -14.48 -2.96 10.31
C MET A 142 -13.28 -2.59 9.43
N VAL A 143 -13.24 -2.97 8.15
CA VAL A 143 -12.19 -2.52 7.22
C VAL A 143 -12.10 -0.99 7.18
N VAL A 144 -13.23 -0.31 6.99
CA VAL A 144 -13.28 1.15 6.91
C VAL A 144 -12.81 1.80 8.21
N SER A 145 -13.36 1.36 9.35
CA SER A 145 -13.03 1.96 10.65
C SER A 145 -11.57 1.73 11.06
N GLN A 146 -11.04 0.54 10.82
CA GLN A 146 -9.66 0.16 11.18
C GLN A 146 -8.64 0.79 10.22
N ALA A 147 -8.95 0.89 8.92
CA ALA A 147 -8.11 1.60 7.96
C ALA A 147 -7.97 3.08 8.34
N LYS A 148 -9.10 3.73 8.67
CA LYS A 148 -9.11 5.11 9.18
C LYS A 148 -8.24 5.24 10.43
N ALA A 149 -8.47 4.40 11.45
CA ALA A 149 -7.70 4.44 12.70
C ALA A 149 -6.18 4.27 12.45
N SER A 150 -5.79 3.42 11.50
CA SER A 150 -4.38 3.20 11.13
C SER A 150 -3.74 4.37 10.39
N ALA A 151 -4.53 5.18 9.68
CA ALA A 151 -4.05 6.34 8.95
C ALA A 151 -3.91 7.56 9.88
N GLU A 152 -4.91 7.81 10.73
CA GLU A 152 -5.01 9.01 11.59
C GLU A 152 -3.80 9.25 12.49
N VAL A 153 -3.09 8.18 12.88
CA VAL A 153 -1.88 8.30 13.71
C VAL A 153 -0.74 9.07 13.05
N THR A 154 -0.71 9.19 11.71
CA THR A 154 0.29 9.98 10.99
C THR A 154 -0.30 10.89 9.90
N HIS A 155 -1.49 10.57 9.39
CA HIS A 155 -2.16 11.27 8.30
C HIS A 155 -3.61 11.59 8.69
N THR A 156 -3.84 12.81 9.17
CA THR A 156 -5.15 13.28 9.64
C THR A 156 -5.98 13.97 8.54
N HIS A 157 -5.40 14.21 7.36
CA HIS A 157 -6.10 14.88 6.28
C HIS A 157 -7.16 13.97 5.64
N PRO A 158 -8.37 14.46 5.30
CA PRO A 158 -9.44 13.65 4.73
C PRO A 158 -9.06 12.88 3.46
N GLU A 159 -8.28 13.47 2.55
CA GLU A 159 -7.81 12.78 1.34
C GLU A 159 -6.92 11.57 1.65
N ALA A 160 -6.02 11.68 2.64
CA ALA A 160 -5.16 10.56 3.03
C ALA A 160 -5.96 9.43 3.69
N ILE A 161 -6.95 9.79 4.51
CA ILE A 161 -7.87 8.82 5.12
C ILE A 161 -8.70 8.13 4.04
N ALA A 162 -9.24 8.88 3.07
CA ALA A 162 -10.00 8.32 1.95
C ALA A 162 -9.13 7.36 1.10
N GLY A 163 -7.88 7.73 0.82
CA GLY A 163 -6.91 6.88 0.15
C GLY A 163 -6.64 5.57 0.90
N ALA A 164 -6.40 5.65 2.22
CA ALA A 164 -6.17 4.48 3.04
C ALA A 164 -7.40 3.54 3.09
N ILE A 165 -8.60 4.10 3.24
CA ILE A 165 -9.85 3.33 3.19
C ILE A 165 -10.00 2.64 1.82
N ALA A 166 -9.75 3.36 0.72
CA ALA A 166 -9.89 2.80 -0.62
C ALA A 166 -8.95 1.59 -0.86
N VAL A 167 -7.69 1.69 -0.44
CA VAL A 167 -6.72 0.58 -0.52
C VAL A 167 -7.13 -0.60 0.36
N ALA A 168 -7.56 -0.35 1.60
CA ALA A 168 -7.99 -1.40 2.51
C ALA A 168 -9.24 -2.14 2.00
N VAL A 169 -10.23 -1.40 1.49
CA VAL A 169 -11.44 -1.97 0.90
C VAL A 169 -11.09 -2.80 -0.34
N ALA A 170 -10.17 -2.33 -1.18
CA ALA A 170 -9.69 -3.09 -2.34
C ALA A 170 -9.01 -4.40 -1.93
N ALA A 171 -8.13 -4.37 -0.92
CA ALA A 171 -7.51 -5.58 -0.39
C ALA A 171 -8.54 -6.56 0.19
N ALA A 172 -9.54 -6.05 0.92
CA ALA A 172 -10.62 -6.86 1.47
C ALA A 172 -11.41 -7.58 0.35
N PHE A 173 -11.83 -6.86 -0.70
CA PHE A 173 -12.52 -7.47 -1.83
C PHE A 173 -11.63 -8.44 -2.62
N ALA A 174 -10.36 -8.09 -2.86
CA ALA A 174 -9.41 -8.97 -3.53
C ALA A 174 -9.28 -10.33 -2.82
N SER A 175 -9.19 -10.34 -1.49
CA SER A 175 -9.11 -11.59 -0.70
C SER A 175 -10.37 -12.48 -0.77
N ARG A 176 -11.50 -11.92 -1.23
CA ARG A 176 -12.77 -12.63 -1.41
C ARG A 176 -12.98 -13.10 -2.84
N LEU A 177 -12.13 -12.70 -3.78
CA LEU A 177 -12.24 -13.12 -5.17
C LEU A 177 -11.93 -14.61 -5.25
N GLN A 178 -12.95 -15.38 -5.59
CA GLN A 178 -12.82 -16.82 -5.87
C GLN A 178 -12.49 -17.00 -7.36
N ASN A 179 -12.94 -18.11 -7.96
CA ASN A 179 -12.70 -18.47 -9.36
C ASN A 179 -13.27 -17.50 -10.41
N SER A 180 -13.95 -16.41 -10.01
CA SER A 180 -14.52 -15.41 -10.92
C SER A 180 -13.89 -14.05 -10.64
N LEU A 181 -13.21 -13.51 -11.66
CA LEU A 181 -12.57 -12.21 -11.58
C LEU A 181 -13.49 -11.13 -12.15
N PRO A 182 -13.73 -10.03 -11.42
CA PRO A 182 -14.44 -8.88 -11.96
C PRO A 182 -13.59 -8.19 -13.04
N SER A 183 -14.25 -7.52 -13.97
CA SER A 183 -13.57 -6.52 -14.80
C SER A 183 -13.05 -5.36 -13.94
N LYS A 184 -12.09 -4.60 -14.48
CA LYS A 184 -11.58 -3.36 -13.85
C LYS A 184 -12.73 -2.45 -13.38
N ALA A 185 -13.72 -2.23 -14.23
CA ALA A 185 -14.84 -1.34 -13.92
C ALA A 185 -15.73 -1.89 -12.80
N GLU A 186 -16.00 -3.19 -12.80
CA GLU A 186 -16.76 -3.86 -11.74
C GLU A 186 -16.01 -3.80 -10.40
N PHE A 187 -14.70 -4.10 -10.40
CA PHE A 187 -13.90 -4.07 -9.18
C PHE A 187 -13.85 -2.67 -8.56
N LEU A 188 -13.55 -1.64 -9.35
CA LEU A 188 -13.50 -0.26 -8.83
C LEU A 188 -14.88 0.24 -8.37
N ASN A 189 -15.97 -0.20 -9.01
CA ASN A 189 -17.33 0.10 -8.54
C ASN A 189 -17.66 -0.48 -7.16
N LEU A 190 -17.08 -1.64 -6.79
CA LEU A 190 -17.28 -2.23 -5.46
C LEU A 190 -16.71 -1.37 -4.33
N LEU A 191 -15.67 -0.57 -4.63
CA LEU A 191 -14.97 0.24 -3.64
C LEU A 191 -15.76 1.52 -3.29
N LEU A 192 -16.32 2.18 -4.33
CA LEU A 192 -16.90 3.52 -4.24
C LEU A 192 -17.90 3.74 -3.10
N PRO A 193 -18.81 2.80 -2.75
CA PRO A 193 -19.75 2.99 -1.64
C PRO A 193 -19.10 3.18 -0.27
N TYR A 194 -17.84 2.77 -0.11
CA TYR A 194 -17.12 2.79 1.16
C TYR A 194 -16.05 3.88 1.26
N VAL A 195 -15.70 4.51 0.14
CA VAL A 195 -14.70 5.58 0.10
C VAL A 195 -15.40 6.92 0.34
N PRO A 196 -14.95 7.73 1.33
CA PRO A 196 -15.50 9.07 1.54
C PRO A 196 -15.44 9.95 0.29
N GLU A 197 -16.39 10.88 0.16
CA GLU A 197 -16.38 11.89 -0.89
C GLU A 197 -15.12 12.75 -0.78
N SER A 198 -14.31 12.77 -1.85
CA SER A 198 -12.99 13.39 -1.90
C SER A 198 -12.46 13.44 -3.34
N GLU A 199 -11.28 14.04 -3.56
CA GLU A 199 -10.59 13.96 -4.85
C GLU A 199 -10.19 12.52 -5.19
N VAL A 200 -9.72 11.74 -4.20
CA VAL A 200 -9.46 10.30 -4.35
C VAL A 200 -10.67 9.56 -4.91
N SER A 201 -11.86 9.67 -4.28
CA SER A 201 -13.05 8.95 -4.78
C SER A 201 -13.48 9.43 -6.17
N SER A 202 -13.36 10.73 -6.46
CA SER A 202 -13.61 11.28 -7.79
C SER A 202 -12.66 10.71 -8.85
N LYS A 203 -11.38 10.54 -8.53
CA LYS A 203 -10.41 9.93 -9.46
C LYS A 203 -10.55 8.40 -9.56
N ILE A 204 -11.06 7.71 -8.55
CA ILE A 204 -11.45 6.29 -8.68
C ILE A 204 -12.57 6.14 -9.72
N VAL A 205 -13.53 7.07 -9.76
CA VAL A 205 -14.55 7.12 -10.82
C VAL A 205 -13.90 7.31 -12.19
N LEU A 206 -12.93 8.22 -12.32
CA LEU A 206 -12.18 8.38 -13.57
C LEU A 206 -11.45 7.09 -13.97
N ALA A 207 -10.73 6.46 -13.03
CA ALA A 207 -10.00 5.21 -13.26
C ALA A 207 -10.91 4.08 -13.78
N ARG A 208 -12.11 3.96 -13.20
CA ARG A 208 -13.16 3.03 -13.65
C ARG A 208 -13.51 3.27 -15.12
N ASP A 209 -13.72 4.54 -15.48
CA ASP A 209 -14.23 4.95 -16.79
C ASP A 209 -13.16 5.07 -17.88
N LEU A 210 -11.86 4.95 -17.52
CA LEU A 210 -10.78 4.93 -18.51
C LEU A 210 -10.98 3.83 -19.55
N SER A 211 -10.69 4.16 -20.81
CA SER A 211 -10.77 3.23 -21.93
C SER A 211 -9.95 1.95 -21.67
N PRO A 212 -10.42 0.77 -22.08
CA PRO A 212 -9.62 -0.46 -22.04
C PRO A 212 -8.33 -0.39 -22.86
N ASN A 213 -8.25 0.50 -23.85
CA ASN A 213 -7.09 0.67 -24.74
C ASN A 213 -6.17 1.85 -24.32
N ILE A 214 -6.36 2.42 -23.13
CA ILE A 214 -5.52 3.53 -22.67
C ILE A 214 -4.09 3.04 -22.42
N THR A 215 -3.09 3.86 -22.75
CA THR A 215 -1.69 3.59 -22.38
C THR A 215 -1.46 3.89 -20.90
N VAL A 216 -0.46 3.25 -20.30
CA VAL A 216 -0.11 3.49 -18.89
C VAL A 216 0.28 4.95 -18.67
N ASP A 217 1.10 5.54 -19.55
CA ASP A 217 1.49 6.95 -19.46
C ASP A 217 0.29 7.90 -19.46
N SER A 218 -0.73 7.60 -20.28
CA SER A 218 -1.96 8.40 -20.33
C SER A 218 -2.79 8.21 -19.07
N ALA A 219 -2.87 6.99 -18.54
CA ALA A 219 -3.55 6.72 -17.27
C ALA A 219 -2.85 7.42 -16.10
N ALA A 220 -1.52 7.32 -16.01
CA ALA A 220 -0.68 8.02 -15.03
C ALA A 220 -0.86 9.54 -15.11
N SER A 221 -0.93 10.11 -16.32
CA SER A 221 -1.16 11.54 -16.52
C SER A 221 -2.53 12.02 -16.04
N ILE A 222 -3.56 11.16 -16.08
CA ILE A 222 -4.94 11.49 -15.67
C ILE A 222 -5.14 11.25 -14.18
N LEU A 223 -4.63 10.12 -13.68
CA LEU A 223 -4.89 9.63 -12.32
C LEU A 223 -3.86 10.10 -11.30
N GLY A 224 -2.68 10.51 -11.77
CA GLY A 224 -1.47 10.65 -10.98
C GLY A 224 -0.66 9.34 -10.97
N ASN A 225 0.63 9.41 -10.65
CA ASN A 225 1.50 8.24 -10.46
C ASN A 225 2.30 8.33 -9.14
N GLY A 226 1.83 9.18 -8.22
CA GLY A 226 2.45 9.47 -6.94
C GLY A 226 3.63 10.43 -6.98
N SER A 227 3.99 11.02 -8.12
CA SER A 227 5.05 12.04 -8.20
C SER A 227 4.86 13.22 -7.22
N PHE A 228 3.64 13.47 -6.74
CA PHE A 228 3.35 14.48 -5.72
C PHE A 228 3.24 13.93 -4.29
N VAL A 229 3.51 12.64 -4.09
CA VAL A 229 3.51 11.94 -2.79
C VAL A 229 2.20 12.22 -2.02
N SER A 230 1.09 12.25 -2.74
CA SER A 230 -0.23 12.61 -2.22
C SER A 230 -1.24 11.50 -2.50
N ALA A 231 -2.22 11.35 -1.61
CA ALA A 231 -3.19 10.26 -1.73
C ALA A 231 -3.95 10.30 -3.06
N GLN A 232 -4.39 11.49 -3.49
CA GLN A 232 -5.11 11.73 -4.73
C GLN A 232 -4.26 11.59 -6.00
N ASP A 233 -2.93 11.59 -5.88
CA ASP A 233 -1.99 11.39 -6.98
C ASP A 233 -1.48 9.95 -7.06
N THR A 234 -1.63 9.15 -6.00
CA THR A 234 -1.10 7.78 -5.93
C THR A 234 -2.18 6.71 -6.01
N ILE A 235 -3.22 6.81 -5.18
CA ILE A 235 -4.17 5.72 -4.94
C ILE A 235 -5.02 5.40 -6.17
N PRO A 236 -5.59 6.37 -6.92
CA PRO A 236 -6.41 6.06 -8.08
C PRO A 236 -5.67 5.25 -9.16
N PHE A 237 -4.39 5.56 -9.38
CA PHE A 237 -3.55 4.83 -10.33
C PHE A 237 -3.15 3.45 -9.80
N ALA A 238 -2.75 3.33 -8.54
CA ALA A 238 -2.45 2.02 -7.94
C ALA A 238 -3.68 1.08 -8.00
N LEU A 239 -4.88 1.59 -7.67
CA LEU A 239 -6.12 0.81 -7.78
C LEU A 239 -6.45 0.45 -9.23
N TRP A 240 -6.21 1.37 -10.18
CA TRP A 240 -6.36 1.08 -11.60
C TRP A 240 -5.43 -0.05 -12.04
N CYS A 241 -4.15 -0.01 -11.67
CA CYS A 241 -3.19 -1.06 -11.99
C CYS A 241 -3.57 -2.42 -11.39
N ALA A 242 -3.91 -2.46 -10.10
CA ALA A 242 -4.34 -3.70 -9.44
C ALA A 242 -5.57 -4.31 -10.13
N ALA A 243 -6.57 -3.49 -10.45
CA ALA A 243 -7.81 -3.92 -11.08
C ALA A 243 -7.65 -4.47 -12.51
N GLN A 244 -6.52 -4.21 -13.17
CA GLN A 244 -6.20 -4.74 -14.50
C GLN A 244 -5.64 -6.17 -14.43
N HIS A 245 -5.01 -6.55 -13.31
CA HIS A 245 -4.23 -7.79 -13.18
C HIS A 245 -4.43 -8.48 -11.83
N LEU A 246 -5.68 -8.57 -11.35
CA LEU A 246 -6.04 -9.26 -10.09
C LEU A 246 -5.67 -10.76 -10.06
N ASN A 247 -5.26 -11.35 -11.19
CA ASN A 247 -4.90 -12.75 -11.32
C ASN A 247 -3.42 -13.00 -11.63
N SER A 248 -2.61 -11.94 -11.73
CA SER A 248 -1.20 -12.07 -12.04
C SER A 248 -0.40 -10.98 -11.36
N TYR A 249 0.29 -11.37 -10.30
CA TYR A 249 1.14 -10.47 -9.53
C TYR A 249 2.26 -9.85 -10.37
N GLU A 250 2.96 -10.66 -11.17
CA GLU A 250 4.04 -10.19 -12.04
C GLU A 250 3.55 -9.15 -13.07
N GLU A 251 2.43 -9.43 -13.75
CA GLU A 251 1.88 -8.48 -14.73
C GLU A 251 1.40 -7.19 -14.06
N ALA A 252 0.81 -7.29 -12.86
CA ALA A 252 0.39 -6.13 -12.09
C ALA A 252 1.59 -5.23 -11.74
N LEU A 253 2.70 -5.79 -11.26
CA LEU A 253 3.87 -4.98 -10.91
C LEU A 253 4.57 -4.36 -12.13
N TRP A 254 4.71 -5.10 -13.24
CA TRP A 254 5.27 -4.53 -14.47
C TRP A 254 4.41 -3.40 -15.02
N LEU A 255 3.08 -3.55 -15.01
CA LEU A 255 2.16 -2.47 -15.38
C LEU A 255 2.36 -1.26 -14.47
N THR A 256 2.45 -1.49 -13.16
CA THR A 256 2.50 -0.43 -12.15
C THR A 256 3.78 0.39 -12.25
N VAL A 257 4.94 -0.27 -12.28
CA VAL A 257 6.23 0.41 -12.36
C VAL A 257 6.43 1.18 -13.66
N SER A 258 5.76 0.76 -14.75
CA SER A 258 5.75 1.46 -16.03
C SER A 258 5.09 2.85 -15.97
N GLY A 259 4.26 3.10 -14.95
CA GLY A 259 3.71 4.44 -14.68
C GLY A 259 4.70 5.43 -14.10
N LEU A 260 5.91 4.98 -13.72
CA LEU A 260 6.93 5.79 -13.06
C LEU A 260 6.40 6.50 -11.80
N GLY A 261 6.96 7.66 -11.44
CA GLY A 261 6.58 8.41 -10.25
C GLY A 261 7.07 7.75 -8.96
N ASP A 262 6.15 7.52 -8.03
CA ASP A 262 6.37 6.96 -6.69
C ASP A 262 6.24 5.43 -6.76
N ARG A 263 7.28 4.81 -7.30
CA ARG A 263 7.26 3.43 -7.82
C ARG A 263 7.21 2.38 -6.73
N ASP A 264 7.99 2.56 -5.66
CA ASP A 264 7.92 1.74 -4.45
C ASP A 264 6.52 1.78 -3.86
N THR A 265 5.96 2.98 -3.62
CA THR A 265 4.63 3.13 -3.01
C THR A 265 3.50 2.54 -3.84
N THR A 266 3.47 2.85 -5.14
CA THR A 266 2.43 2.32 -6.04
C THR A 266 2.54 0.79 -6.15
N CYS A 267 3.76 0.24 -6.27
CA CYS A 267 3.96 -1.21 -6.34
C CYS A 267 3.68 -1.89 -4.99
N ALA A 268 3.95 -1.26 -3.84
CA ALA A 268 3.62 -1.78 -2.52
C ALA A 268 2.11 -1.93 -2.35
N ILE A 269 1.34 -0.90 -2.71
CA ILE A 269 -0.13 -0.94 -2.69
C ILE A 269 -0.66 -2.04 -3.61
N VAL A 270 -0.20 -2.09 -4.86
CA VAL A 270 -0.65 -3.08 -5.84
C VAL A 270 -0.29 -4.49 -5.41
N GLY A 271 0.95 -4.71 -4.96
CA GLY A 271 1.43 -6.01 -4.48
C GLY A 271 0.63 -6.50 -3.28
N GLY A 272 0.30 -5.61 -2.33
CA GLY A 272 -0.51 -5.95 -1.16
C GLY A 272 -1.95 -6.33 -1.48
N ILE A 273 -2.52 -5.81 -2.57
CA ILE A 273 -3.87 -6.15 -3.05
C ILE A 273 -3.84 -7.42 -3.90
N VAL A 274 -2.97 -7.48 -4.91
CA VAL A 274 -2.99 -8.54 -5.93
C VAL A 274 -2.54 -9.89 -5.35
N ALA A 275 -1.60 -9.92 -4.39
CA ALA A 275 -1.22 -11.17 -3.74
C ALA A 275 -2.40 -11.89 -3.06
N LEU A 276 -3.43 -11.15 -2.62
CA LEU A 276 -4.62 -11.73 -1.99
C LEU A 276 -5.56 -12.44 -2.96
N SER A 277 -5.54 -12.06 -4.24
CA SER A 277 -6.44 -12.60 -5.27
C SER A 277 -5.73 -13.56 -6.24
N ALA A 278 -4.47 -13.27 -6.58
CA ALA A 278 -3.63 -14.12 -7.43
C ALA A 278 -2.87 -15.21 -6.64
N GLY A 279 -2.79 -15.08 -5.31
CA GLY A 279 -2.04 -15.98 -4.44
C GLY A 279 -0.54 -15.66 -4.40
N VAL A 280 0.12 -15.99 -3.29
CA VAL A 280 1.58 -15.77 -3.10
C VAL A 280 2.40 -16.60 -4.09
N GLU A 281 1.88 -17.73 -4.54
CA GLU A 281 2.47 -18.56 -5.59
C GLU A 281 2.57 -17.88 -6.96
N SER A 282 1.80 -16.80 -7.20
CA SER A 282 1.91 -16.00 -8.40
C SER A 282 3.10 -15.03 -8.40
N ILE A 283 3.79 -14.89 -7.25
CA ILE A 283 5.01 -14.09 -7.14
C ILE A 283 6.19 -14.91 -7.70
N PRO A 284 6.95 -14.38 -8.67
CA PRO A 284 8.13 -15.07 -9.20
C PRO A 284 9.13 -15.43 -8.08
N GLN A 285 9.60 -16.69 -8.09
CA GLN A 285 10.52 -17.17 -7.04
C GLN A 285 11.84 -16.41 -7.00
N GLU A 286 12.32 -15.94 -8.15
CA GLU A 286 13.50 -15.08 -8.24
C GLU A 286 13.31 -13.72 -7.54
N TRP A 287 12.09 -13.16 -7.54
CA TRP A 287 11.79 -11.89 -6.86
C TRP A 287 11.77 -12.09 -5.34
N LEU A 288 11.22 -13.23 -4.89
CA LEU A 288 11.24 -13.61 -3.48
C LEU A 288 12.66 -13.81 -2.94
N GLN A 289 13.56 -14.35 -3.78
CA GLN A 289 14.96 -14.53 -3.43
C GLN A 289 15.76 -13.22 -3.50
N ALA A 290 15.38 -12.30 -4.39
CA ALA A 290 16.03 -11.01 -4.52
C ALA A 290 15.63 -10.04 -3.39
N ARG A 291 14.35 -10.04 -2.98
CA ARG A 291 13.83 -9.20 -1.90
C ARG A 291 14.43 -9.60 -0.56
N GLU A 292 14.85 -8.60 0.22
CA GLU A 292 15.11 -8.72 1.64
C GLU A 292 13.96 -9.45 2.36
N ALA A 293 14.31 -10.37 3.25
CA ALA A 293 13.31 -11.14 3.98
C ALA A 293 12.57 -10.27 5.00
N VAL A 294 11.24 -10.34 4.98
CA VAL A 294 10.39 -9.76 6.02
C VAL A 294 10.17 -10.82 7.09
N PHE A 295 10.53 -10.51 8.34
CA PHE A 295 10.37 -11.44 9.45
C PHE A 295 9.25 -11.00 10.37
N ILE A 296 8.28 -11.88 10.61
CA ILE A 296 7.28 -11.70 11.67
C ILE A 296 7.66 -12.65 12.82
N ASN A 297 8.04 -12.09 13.98
CA ASN A 297 8.49 -12.85 15.16
C ASN A 297 9.66 -13.82 14.89
N ASN A 298 10.66 -13.40 14.11
CA ASN A 298 11.80 -14.23 13.69
C ASN A 298 11.42 -15.47 12.87
N LYS A 299 10.28 -15.43 12.18
CA LYS A 299 9.86 -16.45 11.21
C LYS A 299 9.72 -15.81 9.84
N LEU A 300 10.25 -16.52 8.85
CA LEU A 300 10.03 -16.27 7.42
C LEU A 300 8.55 -16.50 7.08
#